data_AF-A0A3B9WYN6-F1
#
_entry.id   AF-A0A3B9WYN6-F1
#
_cell.length_a   1.000
_cell.length_b   1.000
_cell.length_c   1.000
_cell.angle_alpha   90.00
_cell.angle_beta   90.00
_cell.angle_gamma   90.00
#
_symmetry.space_group_name_H-M   'P 1'
#
loop_
_entity.id
_entity.type
_entity.pdbx_description
1 polymer ?
#
loop_
_entity_poly.entity_id
_entity_poly.type
_entity_poly.pdbx_seq_one_letter_code
_entity_poly.pdbx_strand_id
1 'polypeptide(L)'
;MRALYLVPILLFAVLSNCSEQPSQKMDILGGLNTSAEELQSRPALDQLSQLEAAARASRVSNVSYDLNIDLVSAFDSYQGLVTLQFDLDDTNSSLNVDFTGGSISTVEANGEAIEVDYNGFFVRLPEAALEQGSNVVTIEYSHPYDQDGTGLHRFVDPEDGNTYLYTYLWPYYSNRLFPNFDQPNVKASYELKVLAANDWQVISSTTESSVETVEDSKLWHFPKSERFSSYIFSLHAGPYKIWEDTAGNVPIRLMARQSLAQYVAVEEWMQYTKSGIEHYNNYFEIPYPFKKY
;
A
#
# COMPACT_ATOMS: atom_id res chain seq x y z
N MET A 1 1.99 69.44 27.84
CA MET A 1 3.39 68.98 27.81
C MET A 1 3.41 67.63 27.11
N ARG A 2 4.25 67.50 26.06
CA ARG A 2 4.47 66.36 25.15
C ARG A 2 3.47 66.15 24.00
N ALA A 3 3.99 66.47 22.81
CA ALA A 3 3.51 66.16 21.48
C ALA A 3 3.66 64.67 21.15
N LEU A 4 2.84 64.15 20.23
CA LEU A 4 3.22 63.03 19.37
C LEU A 4 2.59 63.20 17.98
N TYR A 5 3.43 63.05 16.97
CA TYR A 5 3.19 63.33 15.56
C TYR A 5 2.40 62.20 14.86
N LEU A 6 1.52 62.60 13.93
CA LEU A 6 0.96 61.76 12.86
C LEU A 6 2.04 61.43 11.83
N VAL A 7 2.15 60.15 11.43
CA VAL A 7 2.56 59.75 10.06
C VAL A 7 1.86 58.43 9.71
N PRO A 8 1.12 58.34 8.58
CA PRO A 8 0.62 57.08 8.05
C PRO A 8 1.71 56.44 7.16
N ILE A 9 2.08 55.19 7.43
CA ILE A 9 2.99 54.44 6.56
C ILE A 9 2.15 53.53 5.67
N LEU A 10 2.03 53.92 4.39
CA LEU A 10 1.79 53.02 3.27
C LEU A 10 2.91 51.97 3.24
N LEU A 11 2.58 50.69 3.27
CA LEU A 11 3.51 49.64 2.84
C LEU A 11 3.02 49.06 1.51
N PHE A 12 3.75 49.41 0.46
CA PHE A 12 3.64 48.89 -0.89
C PHE A 12 3.99 47.39 -0.93
N ALA A 13 3.21 46.64 -1.68
CA ALA A 13 3.60 45.33 -2.19
C ALA A 13 4.77 45.47 -3.18
N VAL A 14 5.88 44.77 -2.92
CA VAL A 14 6.91 44.47 -3.92
C VAL A 14 7.29 42.99 -3.75
N LEU A 15 6.55 42.12 -4.44
CA LEU A 15 7.01 40.76 -4.75
C LEU A 15 7.75 40.83 -6.08
N SER A 16 9.08 41.00 -6.01
CA SER A 16 9.99 40.78 -7.14
C SER A 16 11.42 40.69 -6.62
N ASN A 17 11.85 39.49 -6.24
CA ASN A 17 13.15 38.97 -6.68
C ASN A 17 13.24 37.47 -6.39
N CYS A 18 12.93 36.67 -7.42
CA CYS A 18 13.64 35.43 -7.65
C CYS A 18 15.09 35.79 -7.95
N SER A 19 16.00 35.50 -7.03
CA SER A 19 17.41 35.31 -7.36
C SER A 19 17.76 33.87 -7.07
N GLU A 20 18.12 33.16 -8.13
CA GLU A 20 18.70 31.81 -8.10
C GLU A 20 19.76 31.69 -7.01
N GLN A 21 19.58 30.75 -6.08
CA GLN A 21 20.67 30.34 -5.21
C GLN A 21 21.76 29.72 -6.10
N PRO A 22 23.03 30.17 -6.00
CA PRO A 22 24.10 29.58 -6.77
C PRO A 22 24.33 28.15 -6.30
N SER A 23 24.51 27.25 -7.27
CA SER A 23 24.95 25.87 -7.08
C SER A 23 26.27 25.85 -6.29
N GLN A 24 26.19 25.58 -4.98
CA GLN A 24 27.34 25.10 -4.25
C GLN A 24 27.50 23.61 -4.57
N LYS A 25 28.47 23.29 -5.43
CA LYS A 25 29.06 21.96 -5.48
C LYS A 25 29.63 21.65 -4.11
N MET A 26 28.90 20.85 -3.34
CA MET A 26 29.44 20.20 -2.15
C MET A 26 30.24 19.00 -2.64
N ASP A 27 31.56 19.12 -2.67
CA ASP A 27 32.47 18.00 -2.88
C ASP A 27 32.35 17.05 -1.68
N ILE A 28 31.41 16.11 -1.75
CA ILE A 28 31.42 14.91 -0.90
C ILE A 28 32.37 13.89 -1.57
N LEU A 29 33.65 14.22 -1.61
CA LEU A 29 34.71 13.22 -1.79
C LEU A 29 35.15 12.75 -0.41
N GLY A 30 34.24 12.03 0.23
CA GLY A 30 34.43 11.28 1.47
C GLY A 30 33.98 9.85 1.26
N GLY A 31 34.78 9.07 0.55
CA GLY A 31 34.81 7.61 0.54
C GLY A 31 33.48 6.84 0.61
N LEU A 32 32.80 6.70 -0.52
CA LEU A 32 32.05 5.48 -0.83
C LEU A 32 32.91 4.63 -1.77
N ASN A 33 33.93 4.00 -1.19
CA ASN A 33 34.51 2.79 -1.76
C ASN A 33 33.65 1.62 -1.25
N THR A 34 32.38 1.60 -1.64
CA THR A 34 31.62 0.34 -1.63
C THR A 34 32.18 -0.45 -2.81
N SER A 35 33.10 -1.38 -2.49
CA SER A 35 33.64 -2.28 -3.50
C SER A 35 32.48 -3.00 -4.19
N ALA A 36 32.66 -3.35 -5.46
CA ALA A 36 31.71 -4.17 -6.21
C ALA A 36 31.37 -5.53 -5.54
N GLU A 37 31.98 -5.85 -4.40
CA GLU A 37 31.72 -7.02 -3.57
C GLU A 37 30.46 -6.88 -2.69
N GLU A 38 30.02 -5.67 -2.31
CA GLU A 38 28.77 -5.49 -1.53
C GLU A 38 27.49 -5.78 -2.35
N LEU A 39 27.62 -5.96 -3.67
CA LEU A 39 26.53 -6.39 -4.56
C LEU A 39 26.29 -7.91 -4.54
N GLN A 40 27.01 -8.70 -3.75
CA GLN A 40 26.94 -10.16 -3.83
C GLN A 40 25.64 -10.80 -3.29
N SER A 41 24.94 -10.16 -2.35
CA SER A 41 23.59 -10.59 -1.96
C SER A 41 22.89 -9.56 -1.08
N ARG A 42 21.59 -9.38 -1.31
CA ARG A 42 20.73 -8.61 -0.39
C ARG A 42 20.73 -9.26 1.00
N PRO A 43 21.01 -8.52 2.09
CA PRO A 43 20.93 -9.07 3.43
C PRO A 43 19.47 -9.41 3.81
N ALA A 44 19.30 -10.48 4.59
CA ALA A 44 18.01 -10.93 5.14
C ALA A 44 17.57 -9.98 6.27
N LEU A 45 16.97 -8.84 5.89
CA LEU A 45 16.55 -7.78 6.80
C LEU A 45 15.18 -7.23 6.39
N ASP A 46 14.43 -6.75 7.37
CA ASP A 46 13.15 -6.07 7.18
C ASP A 46 13.35 -4.61 6.73
N GLN A 47 14.09 -4.44 5.64
CA GLN A 47 14.36 -3.16 4.99
C GLN A 47 14.75 -3.39 3.53
N LEU A 48 14.67 -2.32 2.74
CA LEU A 48 15.16 -2.26 1.37
C LEU A 48 16.09 -1.05 1.26
N SER A 49 17.34 -1.28 0.85
CA SER A 49 18.27 -0.18 0.63
C SER A 49 17.90 0.61 -0.63
N GLN A 50 18.32 1.87 -0.69
CA GLN A 50 18.12 2.71 -1.88
C GLN A 50 18.76 2.08 -3.13
N LEU A 51 19.92 1.44 -2.99
CA LEU A 51 20.63 0.80 -4.10
C LEU A 51 19.84 -0.39 -4.66
N GLU A 52 19.31 -1.25 -3.79
CA GLU A 52 18.46 -2.38 -4.19
C GLU A 52 17.16 -1.91 -4.84
N ALA A 53 16.52 -0.89 -4.25
CA ALA A 53 15.30 -0.30 -4.81
C ALA A 53 15.54 0.30 -6.20
N ALA A 54 16.68 0.98 -6.41
CA ALA A 54 17.06 1.53 -7.70
C ALA A 54 17.37 0.43 -8.73
N ALA A 55 18.10 -0.61 -8.33
CA ALA A 55 18.43 -1.75 -9.18
C ALA A 55 17.17 -2.54 -9.60
N ARG A 56 16.20 -2.70 -8.69
CA ARG A 56 14.90 -3.30 -9.04
C ARG A 56 14.11 -2.40 -9.99
N ALA A 57 14.02 -1.10 -9.68
CA ALA A 57 13.24 -0.16 -10.49
C ALA A 57 13.81 0.07 -11.91
N SER A 58 15.11 -0.18 -12.12
CA SER A 58 15.73 -0.05 -13.44
C SER A 58 15.44 -1.22 -14.38
N ARG A 59 14.80 -2.28 -13.90
CA ARG A 59 14.54 -3.49 -14.70
C ARG A 59 13.14 -4.08 -14.56
N VAL A 60 12.36 -3.68 -13.55
CA VAL A 60 10.97 -4.15 -13.35
C VAL A 60 9.98 -3.07 -13.77
N SER A 61 9.03 -3.42 -14.64
CA SER A 61 7.96 -2.51 -15.07
C SER A 61 6.61 -3.23 -15.25
N ASN A 62 5.56 -2.47 -15.57
CA ASN A 62 4.21 -2.99 -15.88
C ASN A 62 3.61 -3.98 -14.87
N VAL A 63 3.84 -3.72 -13.58
CA VAL A 63 3.44 -4.62 -12.50
C VAL A 63 1.92 -4.64 -12.27
N SER A 64 1.35 -5.82 -12.06
CA SER A 64 0.00 -6.02 -11.52
C SER A 64 -0.10 -7.24 -10.63
N TYR A 65 -1.01 -7.19 -9.66
CA TYR A 65 -1.26 -8.26 -8.70
C TYR A 65 -2.73 -8.72 -8.77
N ASP A 66 -2.94 -10.03 -8.85
CA ASP A 66 -4.21 -10.70 -8.52
C ASP A 66 -4.05 -11.34 -7.14
N LEU A 67 -4.82 -10.86 -6.18
CA LEU A 67 -4.73 -11.24 -4.77
C LEU A 67 -5.95 -12.03 -4.37
N ASN A 68 -5.75 -13.22 -3.81
CA ASN A 68 -6.79 -14.02 -3.19
C ASN A 68 -6.42 -14.20 -1.72
N ILE A 69 -7.23 -13.66 -0.81
CA ILE A 69 -6.95 -13.67 0.62
C ILE A 69 -8.09 -14.37 1.38
N ASP A 70 -7.75 -15.34 2.21
CA ASP A 70 -8.67 -16.06 3.08
C ASP A 70 -8.46 -15.64 4.54
N LEU A 71 -9.49 -15.00 5.10
CA LEU A 71 -9.51 -14.48 6.47
C LEU A 71 -10.31 -15.37 7.44
N VAL A 72 -10.85 -16.51 6.98
CA VAL A 72 -11.79 -17.33 7.77
C VAL A 72 -11.29 -18.75 8.03
N SER A 73 -10.47 -19.32 7.14
CA SER A 73 -9.99 -20.70 7.29
C SER A 73 -8.99 -20.87 8.43
N ALA A 74 -8.39 -19.78 8.92
CA ALA A 74 -7.49 -19.78 10.06
C ALA A 74 -7.87 -18.71 11.08
N PHE A 75 -7.68 -19.00 12.36
CA PHE A 75 -8.15 -18.13 13.46
C PHE A 75 -7.18 -16.99 13.78
N ASP A 76 -5.90 -17.31 14.01
CA ASP A 76 -4.84 -16.34 14.37
C ASP A 76 -3.89 -16.03 13.21
N SER A 77 -4.26 -16.42 12.00
CA SER A 77 -3.53 -16.15 10.76
C SER A 77 -4.49 -15.98 9.59
N TYR A 78 -3.95 -15.61 8.45
CA TYR A 78 -4.63 -15.63 7.17
C TYR A 78 -3.75 -16.34 6.13
N GLN A 79 -4.38 -16.75 5.04
CA GLN A 79 -3.71 -17.39 3.92
C GLN A 79 -3.97 -16.58 2.66
N GLY A 80 -3.06 -16.67 1.69
CA GLY A 80 -3.25 -16.01 0.42
C GLY A 80 -2.53 -16.67 -0.73
N LEU A 81 -2.99 -16.31 -1.92
CA LEU A 81 -2.38 -16.59 -3.20
C LEU A 81 -2.23 -15.25 -3.91
N VAL A 82 -0.99 -14.89 -4.25
CA VAL A 82 -0.72 -13.75 -5.12
C VAL A 82 -0.20 -14.25 -6.45
N THR A 83 -0.84 -13.81 -7.54
CA THR A 83 -0.26 -13.88 -8.88
C THR A 83 0.22 -12.49 -9.26
N LEU A 84 1.54 -12.34 -9.37
CA LEU A 84 2.20 -11.11 -9.77
C LEU A 84 2.66 -11.22 -11.23
N GLN A 85 2.25 -10.24 -12.03
CA GLN A 85 2.61 -10.10 -13.44
C GLN A 85 3.48 -8.86 -13.59
N PHE A 86 4.57 -8.94 -14.33
CA PHE A 86 5.50 -7.83 -14.54
C PHE A 86 6.31 -8.03 -15.81
N ASP A 87 6.87 -6.94 -16.33
CA ASP A 87 7.88 -7.00 -17.37
C ASP A 87 9.27 -6.84 -16.75
N LEU A 88 10.24 -7.62 -17.26
CA LEU A 88 11.63 -7.63 -16.83
C LEU A 88 12.56 -7.28 -18.00
N ASP A 89 13.41 -6.27 -17.82
CA ASP A 89 14.30 -5.78 -18.89
C ASP A 89 15.43 -6.76 -19.24
N ASP A 90 15.89 -7.56 -18.27
CA ASP A 90 16.97 -8.52 -18.44
C ASP A 90 16.96 -9.65 -17.38
N THR A 91 17.56 -10.80 -17.68
CA THR A 91 17.64 -11.97 -16.79
C THR A 91 19.06 -12.25 -16.27
N ASN A 92 19.92 -11.23 -16.21
CA ASN A 92 21.33 -11.41 -15.82
C ASN A 92 21.53 -11.63 -14.31
N SER A 93 20.52 -11.35 -13.49
CA SER A 93 20.53 -11.58 -12.05
C SER A 93 19.15 -11.91 -11.50
N SER A 94 19.13 -12.64 -10.40
CA SER A 94 17.93 -13.06 -9.67
C SER A 94 17.08 -11.86 -9.27
N LEU A 95 15.79 -12.10 -9.03
CA LEU A 95 14.84 -11.07 -8.61
C LEU A 95 14.25 -11.42 -7.24
N ASN A 96 14.24 -10.48 -6.32
CA ASN A 96 13.67 -10.69 -4.99
C ASN A 96 12.24 -10.12 -4.91
N VAL A 97 11.31 -10.94 -4.43
CA VAL A 97 9.94 -10.55 -4.05
C VAL A 97 9.88 -10.43 -2.53
N ASP A 98 9.53 -9.25 -2.03
CA ASP A 98 9.53 -8.90 -0.62
C ASP A 98 8.38 -9.61 0.11
N PHE A 99 8.67 -10.26 1.24
CA PHE A 99 7.67 -10.87 2.13
C PHE A 99 8.27 -11.10 3.52
N THR A 100 7.90 -10.29 4.52
CA THR A 100 8.44 -10.43 5.88
C THR A 100 7.42 -11.11 6.79
N GLY A 101 7.84 -12.07 7.61
CA GLY A 101 7.08 -12.53 8.79
C GLY A 101 6.08 -13.67 8.58
N GLY A 102 5.84 -14.08 7.33
CA GLY A 102 5.00 -15.22 7.00
C GLY A 102 5.77 -16.48 6.57
N SER A 103 5.02 -17.43 6.00
CA SER A 103 5.52 -18.67 5.41
C SER A 103 5.08 -18.78 3.95
N ILE A 104 5.93 -19.34 3.11
CA ILE A 104 5.65 -19.64 1.70
C ILE A 104 5.47 -21.14 1.53
N SER A 105 4.37 -21.57 0.90
CA SER A 105 4.12 -22.99 0.62
C SER A 105 4.58 -23.38 -0.78
N THR A 106 4.25 -22.58 -1.79
CA THR A 106 4.59 -22.85 -3.19
C THR A 106 4.99 -21.58 -3.91
N VAL A 107 5.88 -21.74 -4.90
CA VAL A 107 6.26 -20.69 -5.84
C VAL A 107 6.25 -21.31 -7.23
N GLU A 108 5.51 -20.69 -8.14
CA GLU A 108 5.48 -21.03 -9.56
C GLU A 108 5.93 -19.81 -10.36
N ALA A 109 6.82 -19.99 -11.32
CA ALA A 109 7.26 -18.95 -12.24
C ALA A 109 7.03 -19.43 -13.67
N ASN A 110 6.30 -18.62 -14.45
CA ASN A 110 6.00 -18.86 -15.86
C ASN A 110 5.37 -20.24 -16.15
N GLY A 111 4.53 -20.73 -15.22
CA GLY A 111 3.86 -22.03 -15.33
C GLY A 111 4.68 -23.23 -14.82
N GLU A 112 5.89 -23.00 -14.30
CA GLU A 112 6.74 -24.04 -13.74
C GLU A 112 6.94 -23.87 -12.23
N ALA A 113 6.70 -24.94 -11.46
CA ALA A 113 6.98 -24.95 -10.03
C ALA A 113 8.49 -24.88 -9.79
N ILE A 114 8.93 -23.96 -8.92
CA ILE A 114 10.34 -23.78 -8.58
C ILE A 114 10.58 -24.06 -7.09
N GLU A 115 11.85 -24.30 -6.73
CA GLU A 115 12.24 -24.45 -5.33
C GLU A 115 12.00 -23.14 -4.57
N VAL A 116 11.44 -23.24 -3.37
CA VAL A 116 11.18 -22.10 -2.49
C VAL A 116 12.49 -21.64 -1.84
N ASP A 117 13.12 -20.62 -2.42
CA ASP A 117 14.25 -19.90 -1.79
C ASP A 117 13.71 -18.69 -1.01
N TYR A 118 13.34 -18.91 0.25
CA TYR A 118 12.76 -17.90 1.14
C TYR A 118 13.52 -17.83 2.46
N ASN A 119 13.93 -16.62 2.86
CA ASN A 119 14.76 -16.40 4.06
C ASN A 119 14.04 -15.72 5.23
N GLY A 120 12.71 -15.56 5.15
CA GLY A 120 11.91 -14.84 6.15
C GLY A 120 11.65 -13.36 5.83
N PHE A 121 12.28 -12.81 4.79
CA PHE A 121 12.16 -11.39 4.39
C PHE A 121 11.89 -11.20 2.90
N PHE A 122 12.36 -12.13 2.06
CA PHE A 122 12.05 -12.13 0.63
C PHE A 122 12.20 -13.53 0.03
N VAL A 123 11.45 -13.77 -1.03
CA VAL A 123 11.58 -14.91 -1.92
C VAL A 123 12.53 -14.53 -3.05
N ARG A 124 13.58 -15.33 -3.27
CA ARG A 124 14.52 -15.15 -4.38
C ARG A 124 14.06 -15.97 -5.58
N LEU A 125 13.78 -15.29 -6.68
CA LEU A 125 13.47 -15.91 -7.97
C LEU A 125 14.79 -16.10 -8.75
N PRO A 126 15.18 -17.34 -9.09
CA PRO A 126 16.42 -17.60 -9.81
C PRO A 126 16.32 -17.10 -11.26
N GLU A 127 17.46 -16.71 -11.84
CA GLU A 127 17.57 -16.20 -13.21
C GLU A 127 16.98 -17.18 -14.23
N ALA A 128 17.20 -18.48 -14.01
CA ALA A 128 16.74 -19.55 -14.88
C ALA A 128 15.22 -19.72 -14.93
N ALA A 129 14.49 -19.17 -13.95
CA ALA A 129 13.03 -19.21 -13.88
C ALA A 129 12.38 -17.93 -14.43
N LEU A 130 13.20 -16.95 -14.85
CA LEU A 130 12.74 -15.64 -15.32
C LEU A 130 12.97 -15.52 -16.83
N GLU A 131 12.08 -14.78 -17.49
CA GLU A 131 12.15 -14.45 -18.90
C GLU A 131 12.42 -12.95 -19.09
N GLN A 132 13.10 -12.58 -20.17
CA GLN A 132 13.14 -11.18 -20.58
C GLN A 132 11.78 -10.81 -21.18
N GLY A 133 11.19 -9.70 -20.75
CA GLY A 133 9.83 -9.33 -21.07
C GLY A 133 8.85 -9.82 -20.01
N SER A 134 7.71 -10.33 -20.42
CA SER A 134 6.60 -10.64 -19.51
C SER A 134 6.87 -11.86 -18.65
N ASN A 135 6.63 -11.73 -17.35
CA ASN A 135 6.71 -12.82 -16.38
C ASN A 135 5.41 -12.91 -15.58
N VAL A 136 5.06 -14.14 -15.21
CA VAL A 136 3.97 -14.44 -14.28
C VAL A 136 4.54 -15.29 -13.15
N VAL A 137 4.39 -14.83 -11.92
CA VAL A 137 4.81 -15.58 -10.74
C VAL A 137 3.63 -15.72 -9.80
N THR A 138 3.41 -16.93 -9.31
CA THR A 138 2.35 -17.24 -8.36
C THR A 138 2.97 -17.73 -7.07
N ILE A 139 2.56 -17.14 -5.94
CA ILE A 139 3.08 -17.47 -4.61
C ILE A 139 1.92 -17.74 -3.68
N GLU A 140 1.88 -18.94 -3.12
CA GLU A 140 1.00 -19.28 -2.01
C GLU A 140 1.71 -19.04 -0.68
N TYR A 141 1.00 -18.39 0.25
CA TYR A 141 1.57 -17.97 1.51
C TYR A 141 0.55 -18.04 2.65
N SER A 142 1.08 -18.03 3.87
CA SER A 142 0.32 -17.83 5.10
C SER A 142 1.04 -16.83 5.98
N HIS A 143 0.30 -16.03 6.74
CA HIS A 143 0.90 -15.01 7.59
C HIS A 143 0.11 -14.89 8.90
N PRO A 144 0.76 -14.86 10.07
CA PRO A 144 0.09 -14.54 11.33
C PRO A 144 -0.45 -13.10 11.27
N TYR A 145 -1.50 -12.75 12.00
CA TYR A 145 -1.85 -11.33 12.08
C TYR A 145 -0.75 -10.54 12.79
N ASP A 146 -0.43 -9.35 12.28
CA ASP A 146 0.55 -8.47 12.91
C ASP A 146 0.02 -7.95 14.26
N GLN A 147 0.94 -7.78 15.21
CA GLN A 147 0.64 -7.36 16.59
C GLN A 147 1.31 -6.03 16.98
N ASP A 148 2.15 -5.47 16.12
CA ASP A 148 2.88 -4.21 16.35
C ASP A 148 2.22 -2.99 15.67
N GLY A 149 1.05 -3.21 15.06
CA GLY A 149 0.29 -2.17 14.36
C GLY A 149 0.73 -1.92 12.91
N THR A 150 1.61 -2.75 12.36
CA THR A 150 2.03 -2.73 10.94
C THR A 150 1.37 -3.86 10.15
N GLY A 151 1.52 -3.91 8.83
CA GLY A 151 1.01 -5.01 8.00
C GLY A 151 -0.51 -5.17 8.11
N LEU A 152 -1.01 -6.40 8.32
CA LEU A 152 -2.43 -6.68 8.56
C LEU A 152 -2.67 -6.93 10.05
N HIS A 153 -3.14 -5.90 10.74
CA HIS A 153 -3.35 -5.94 12.18
C HIS A 153 -4.70 -6.54 12.54
N ARG A 154 -4.72 -7.42 13.54
CA ARG A 154 -5.94 -7.97 14.13
C ARG A 154 -6.21 -7.35 15.50
N PHE A 155 -7.34 -6.67 15.62
CA PHE A 155 -7.77 -6.05 16.86
C PHE A 155 -9.08 -6.67 17.34
N VAL A 156 -9.09 -7.20 18.58
CA VAL A 156 -10.32 -7.62 19.26
C VAL A 156 -10.74 -6.48 20.19
N ASP A 157 -11.91 -5.93 19.95
CA ASP A 157 -12.42 -4.82 20.73
C ASP A 157 -12.94 -5.31 22.09
N PRO A 158 -12.40 -4.82 23.22
CA PRO A 158 -12.81 -5.28 24.54
C PRO A 158 -14.25 -4.89 24.92
N GLU A 159 -14.84 -3.90 24.26
CA GLU A 159 -16.20 -3.41 24.59
C GLU A 159 -17.30 -4.23 23.91
N ASP A 160 -17.08 -4.69 22.68
CA ASP A 160 -18.09 -5.44 21.91
C ASP A 160 -17.69 -6.89 21.60
N GLY A 161 -16.43 -7.29 21.86
CA GLY A 161 -15.90 -8.62 21.61
C GLY A 161 -15.66 -8.95 20.13
N ASN A 162 -15.91 -8.02 19.22
CA ASN A 162 -15.77 -8.23 17.78
C ASN A 162 -14.30 -8.10 17.34
N THR A 163 -13.98 -8.81 16.26
CA THR A 163 -12.68 -8.71 15.59
C THR A 163 -12.74 -7.71 14.44
N TYR A 164 -11.75 -6.82 14.39
CA TYR A 164 -11.55 -5.84 13.33
C TYR A 164 -10.14 -5.95 12.78
N LEU A 165 -10.03 -6.03 11.46
CA LEU A 165 -8.78 -6.08 10.72
C LEU A 165 -8.55 -4.78 9.97
N TYR A 166 -7.32 -4.27 10.01
CA TYR A 166 -6.94 -3.10 9.22
C TYR A 166 -5.47 -3.16 8.82
N THR A 167 -5.17 -2.60 7.66
CA THR A 167 -3.79 -2.49 7.17
C THR A 167 -3.09 -1.20 7.60
N TYR A 168 -1.80 -1.28 7.91
CA TYR A 168 -0.89 -0.14 7.95
C TYR A 168 0.42 -0.49 7.24
N LEU A 169 0.58 0.02 6.02
CA LEU A 169 1.58 -0.51 5.07
C LEU A 169 2.80 0.40 4.85
N TRP A 170 2.83 1.60 5.45
CA TRP A 170 3.94 2.55 5.30
C TRP A 170 5.00 2.39 6.40
N PRO A 171 6.32 2.48 6.09
CA PRO A 171 6.92 2.80 4.79
C PRO A 171 7.25 1.58 3.91
N TYR A 172 7.37 0.40 4.53
CA TYR A 172 7.85 -0.85 3.92
C TYR A 172 7.16 -2.03 4.63
N TYR A 173 5.84 -1.96 4.77
CA TYR A 173 5.06 -3.00 5.47
C TYR A 173 3.99 -3.65 4.58
N SER A 174 3.94 -3.31 3.28
CA SER A 174 3.03 -4.01 2.37
C SER A 174 3.47 -5.45 2.13
N ASN A 175 4.78 -5.72 2.21
CA ASN A 175 5.35 -7.05 2.22
C ASN A 175 4.98 -7.90 3.45
N ARG A 176 4.37 -7.30 4.49
CA ARG A 176 3.79 -8.03 5.63
C ARG A 176 2.32 -8.42 5.41
N LEU A 177 1.72 -7.98 4.30
CA LEU A 177 0.36 -8.38 3.88
C LEU A 177 0.41 -9.48 2.80
N PHE A 178 1.27 -9.32 1.81
CA PHE A 178 1.41 -10.26 0.70
C PHE A 178 2.78 -10.13 0.02
N PRO A 179 3.30 -11.19 -0.61
CA PRO A 179 4.53 -11.11 -1.40
C PRO A 179 4.43 -10.09 -2.55
N ASN A 180 5.31 -9.09 -2.57
CA ASN A 180 5.26 -8.03 -3.58
C ASN A 180 6.61 -7.32 -3.81
N PHE A 181 6.64 -6.35 -4.72
CA PHE A 181 7.74 -5.39 -4.84
C PHE A 181 7.44 -4.16 -3.98
N ASP A 182 7.88 -4.16 -2.71
CA ASP A 182 7.48 -3.15 -1.73
C ASP A 182 8.32 -1.87 -1.85
N GLN A 183 8.03 -1.06 -2.86
CA GLN A 183 8.70 0.22 -3.05
C GLN A 183 7.83 1.24 -3.77
N PRO A 184 7.91 2.53 -3.41
CA PRO A 184 6.98 3.55 -3.90
C PRO A 184 7.11 3.83 -5.41
N ASN A 185 8.29 3.64 -5.99
CA ASN A 185 8.57 3.90 -7.40
C ASN A 185 8.23 2.71 -8.33
N VAL A 186 7.80 1.55 -7.80
CA VAL A 186 7.25 0.44 -8.58
C VAL A 186 5.74 0.41 -8.37
N LYS A 187 5.02 1.22 -9.16
CA LYS A 187 3.56 1.29 -9.09
C LYS A 187 2.91 0.13 -9.81
N ALA A 188 1.90 -0.46 -9.18
CA ALA A 188 1.15 -1.58 -9.71
C ALA A 188 -0.35 -1.32 -9.70
N SER A 189 -1.09 -2.19 -10.39
CA SER A 189 -2.55 -2.32 -10.27
C SER A 189 -2.89 -3.57 -9.46
N TYR A 190 -4.01 -3.54 -8.76
CA TYR A 190 -4.41 -4.58 -7.82
C TYR A 190 -5.83 -5.03 -8.11
N GLU A 191 -6.02 -6.34 -8.29
CA GLU A 191 -7.31 -7.03 -8.25
C GLU A 191 -7.33 -7.89 -6.99
N LEU A 192 -8.46 -7.92 -6.28
CA LEU A 192 -8.53 -8.54 -4.96
C LEU A 192 -9.81 -9.36 -4.81
N LYS A 193 -9.65 -10.58 -4.32
CA LYS A 193 -10.73 -11.42 -3.79
C LYS A 193 -10.45 -11.72 -2.32
N VAL A 194 -11.49 -11.58 -1.49
CA VAL A 194 -11.39 -11.82 -0.05
C VAL A 194 -12.51 -12.75 0.40
N LEU A 195 -12.15 -13.88 1.00
CA LEU A 195 -13.09 -14.71 1.75
C LEU A 195 -13.14 -14.19 3.20
N ALA A 196 -14.30 -13.71 3.62
CA ALA A 196 -14.51 -13.09 4.93
C ALA A 196 -15.78 -13.62 5.61
N ALA A 197 -15.87 -13.45 6.93
CA ALA A 197 -17.04 -13.88 7.70
C ALA A 197 -18.32 -13.20 7.18
N ASN A 198 -19.45 -13.91 7.27
CA ASN A 198 -20.71 -13.49 6.66
C ASN A 198 -21.26 -12.15 7.20
N ASP A 199 -20.96 -11.80 8.44
CA ASP A 199 -21.36 -10.55 9.09
C ASP A 199 -20.34 -9.41 8.92
N TRP A 200 -19.19 -9.68 8.28
CA TRP A 200 -18.17 -8.67 8.04
C TRP A 200 -18.47 -7.82 6.79
N GLN A 201 -18.01 -6.58 6.84
CA GLN A 201 -17.78 -5.73 5.68
C GLN A 201 -16.31 -5.85 5.29
N VAL A 202 -16.01 -5.85 3.98
CA VAL A 202 -14.64 -5.77 3.48
C VAL A 202 -14.49 -4.47 2.68
N ILE A 203 -13.42 -3.74 2.93
CA ILE A 203 -13.12 -2.46 2.28
C ILE A 203 -11.69 -2.49 1.78
N SER A 204 -11.51 -2.13 0.50
CA SER A 204 -10.19 -2.00 -0.13
C SER A 204 -10.08 -0.69 -0.92
N SER A 205 -9.08 -0.56 -1.78
CA SER A 205 -8.79 0.67 -2.55
C SER A 205 -9.82 0.98 -3.63
N THR A 206 -10.61 -0.02 -4.06
CA THR A 206 -11.74 0.13 -5.00
C THR A 206 -13.06 -0.23 -4.31
N THR A 207 -14.20 0.08 -4.94
CA THR A 207 -15.50 -0.46 -4.53
C THR A 207 -15.63 -1.88 -5.05
N GLU A 208 -16.18 -2.76 -4.21
CA GLU A 208 -16.53 -4.13 -4.55
C GLU A 208 -17.42 -4.19 -5.81
N SER A 209 -17.11 -5.09 -6.75
CA SER A 209 -17.93 -5.37 -7.93
C SER A 209 -18.94 -6.49 -7.69
N SER A 210 -18.64 -7.40 -6.77
CA SER A 210 -19.58 -8.43 -6.32
C SER A 210 -19.30 -8.89 -4.89
N VAL A 211 -20.35 -9.39 -4.24
CA VAL A 211 -20.28 -10.08 -2.94
C VAL A 211 -21.18 -11.30 -3.03
N GLU A 212 -20.57 -12.48 -2.92
CA GLU A 212 -21.25 -13.77 -3.10
C GLU A 212 -21.20 -14.56 -1.80
N THR A 213 -22.32 -15.17 -1.41
CA THR A 213 -22.34 -16.07 -0.25
C THR A 213 -21.71 -17.41 -0.64
N VAL A 214 -20.72 -17.85 0.14
CA VAL A 214 -20.03 -19.14 0.00
C VAL A 214 -20.09 -19.83 1.36
N GLU A 215 -20.94 -20.85 1.47
CA GLU A 215 -21.23 -21.54 2.74
C GLU A 215 -21.63 -20.54 3.85
N ASP A 216 -20.90 -20.51 4.98
CA ASP A 216 -21.12 -19.58 6.10
C ASP A 216 -20.25 -18.30 6.01
N SER A 217 -19.71 -18.00 4.82
CA SER A 217 -18.83 -16.87 4.53
C SER A 217 -19.30 -16.07 3.31
N LYS A 218 -18.59 -14.97 3.03
CA LYS A 218 -18.78 -14.16 1.82
C LYS A 218 -17.47 -14.03 1.06
N LEU A 219 -17.55 -14.23 -0.25
CA LEU A 219 -16.47 -13.92 -1.18
C LEU A 219 -16.71 -12.52 -1.76
N TRP A 220 -15.81 -11.60 -1.44
CA TRP A 220 -15.81 -10.23 -1.92
C TRP A 220 -14.86 -10.11 -3.11
N HIS A 221 -15.31 -9.49 -4.20
CA HIS A 221 -14.47 -9.21 -5.36
C HIS A 221 -14.33 -7.70 -5.56
N PHE A 222 -13.09 -7.23 -5.62
CA PHE A 222 -12.71 -5.87 -5.93
C PHE A 222 -12.01 -5.87 -7.30
N PRO A 223 -12.53 -5.10 -8.27
CA PRO A 223 -11.98 -5.12 -9.62
C PRO A 223 -10.62 -4.43 -9.65
N LYS A 224 -9.86 -4.72 -10.72
CA LYS A 224 -8.55 -4.13 -11.00
C LYS A 224 -8.54 -2.60 -10.79
N SER A 225 -7.62 -2.15 -9.96
CA SER A 225 -7.42 -0.75 -9.61
C SER A 225 -6.67 0.05 -10.67
N GLU A 226 -6.71 1.38 -10.54
CA GLU A 226 -5.68 2.26 -11.13
C GLU A 226 -4.30 1.98 -10.52
N ARG A 227 -3.25 2.49 -11.17
CA ARG A 227 -1.86 2.25 -10.72
C ARG A 227 -1.48 3.13 -9.53
N PHE A 228 -1.08 2.51 -8.43
CA PHE A 228 -0.56 3.20 -7.24
C PHE A 228 0.56 2.40 -6.55
N SER A 229 1.19 3.01 -5.55
CA SER A 229 2.30 2.43 -4.79
C SER A 229 1.79 1.46 -3.72
N SER A 230 2.52 0.38 -3.45
CA SER A 230 2.15 -0.69 -2.52
C SER A 230 1.68 -0.21 -1.14
N TYR A 231 2.36 0.79 -0.55
CA TYR A 231 2.02 1.34 0.77
C TYR A 231 0.65 2.04 0.86
N ILE A 232 0.01 2.34 -0.28
CA ILE A 232 -1.33 2.97 -0.36
C ILE A 232 -2.44 1.91 -0.39
N PHE A 233 -2.09 0.66 -0.69
CA PHE A 233 -3.07 -0.43 -0.70
C PHE A 233 -3.78 -0.56 0.65
N SER A 234 -5.04 -0.94 0.63
CA SER A 234 -5.84 -1.10 1.84
C SER A 234 -6.62 -2.39 1.85
N LEU A 235 -6.68 -3.02 3.02
CA LEU A 235 -7.59 -4.10 3.34
C LEU A 235 -8.10 -3.89 4.76
N HIS A 236 -9.40 -3.66 4.89
CA HIS A 236 -10.10 -3.61 6.17
C HIS A 236 -11.22 -4.64 6.14
N ALA A 237 -11.37 -5.39 7.23
CA ALA A 237 -12.40 -6.41 7.33
C ALA A 237 -12.90 -6.52 8.77
N GLY A 238 -14.22 -6.63 8.95
CA GLY A 238 -14.84 -6.70 10.27
C GLY A 238 -16.27 -6.19 10.24
N PRO A 239 -17.00 -6.28 11.36
CA PRO A 239 -18.38 -5.80 11.44
C PRO A 239 -18.43 -4.28 11.59
N TYR A 240 -17.77 -3.52 10.71
CA TYR A 240 -17.72 -2.06 10.76
C TYR A 240 -19.12 -1.45 10.65
N LYS A 241 -19.40 -0.42 11.46
CA LYS A 241 -20.51 0.50 11.21
C LYS A 241 -20.09 1.44 10.09
N ILE A 242 -20.89 1.52 9.04
CA ILE A 242 -20.63 2.37 7.88
C ILE A 242 -21.75 3.42 7.75
N TRP A 243 -21.36 4.66 7.47
CA TRP A 243 -22.21 5.73 6.99
C TRP A 243 -21.74 6.15 5.61
N GLU A 244 -22.68 6.33 4.68
CA GLU A 244 -22.41 6.64 3.29
C GLU A 244 -22.96 8.02 2.94
N ASP A 245 -22.25 8.73 2.07
CA ASP A 245 -22.65 10.02 1.53
C ASP A 245 -21.96 10.26 0.18
N THR A 246 -22.07 11.47 -0.37
CA THR A 246 -21.39 11.89 -1.61
C THR A 246 -20.75 13.27 -1.45
N ALA A 247 -19.50 13.40 -1.91
CA ALA A 247 -18.79 14.67 -2.07
C ALA A 247 -18.76 15.04 -3.55
N GLY A 248 -19.75 15.83 -3.99
CA GLY A 248 -19.98 16.06 -5.42
C GLY A 248 -20.36 14.75 -6.11
N ASN A 249 -19.47 14.24 -6.97
CA ASN A 249 -19.63 12.96 -7.66
C ASN A 249 -18.81 11.80 -7.04
N VAL A 250 -18.10 12.04 -5.94
CA VAL A 250 -17.28 11.03 -5.25
C VAL A 250 -18.11 10.39 -4.13
N PRO A 251 -18.44 9.09 -4.20
CA PRO A 251 -19.00 8.36 -3.08
C PRO A 251 -18.02 8.36 -1.90
N ILE A 252 -18.51 8.70 -0.71
CA ILE A 252 -17.69 8.74 0.50
C ILE A 252 -18.25 7.80 1.57
N ARG A 253 -17.38 7.07 2.28
CA ARG A 253 -17.76 6.20 3.39
C ARG A 253 -17.01 6.59 4.67
N LEU A 254 -17.75 6.80 5.75
CA LEU A 254 -17.20 6.90 7.10
C LEU A 254 -17.43 5.57 7.83
N MET A 255 -16.40 5.08 8.50
CA MET A 255 -16.43 3.76 9.13
C MET A 255 -15.95 3.84 10.58
N ALA A 256 -16.57 3.07 11.46
CA ALA A 256 -16.15 2.93 12.85
C ALA A 256 -16.40 1.52 13.38
N ARG A 257 -15.66 1.15 14.44
CA ARG A 257 -16.02 -0.01 15.26
C ARG A 257 -17.41 0.20 15.86
N GLN A 258 -18.18 -0.88 16.05
CA GLN A 258 -19.55 -0.81 16.58
C GLN A 258 -19.58 -0.13 17.95
N SER A 259 -18.66 -0.51 18.85
CA SER A 259 -18.51 0.10 20.18
C SER A 259 -18.36 1.63 20.16
N LEU A 260 -17.70 2.17 19.14
CA LEU A 260 -17.43 3.60 18.99
C LEU A 260 -18.50 4.34 18.18
N ALA A 261 -19.39 3.62 17.50
CA ALA A 261 -20.28 4.20 16.51
C ALA A 261 -21.18 5.33 17.07
N GLN A 262 -21.62 5.19 18.31
CA GLN A 262 -22.46 6.18 19.00
C GLN A 262 -21.75 7.52 19.29
N TYR A 263 -20.41 7.54 19.29
CA TYR A 263 -19.61 8.73 19.57
C TYR A 263 -19.16 9.46 18.30
N VAL A 264 -19.42 8.88 17.12
CA VAL A 264 -19.00 9.47 15.84
C VAL A 264 -19.92 10.64 15.49
N ALA A 265 -19.34 11.84 15.39
CA ALA A 265 -20.02 13.03 14.88
C ALA A 265 -20.14 12.98 13.35
N VAL A 266 -21.00 12.10 12.83
CA VAL A 266 -21.07 11.75 11.39
C VAL A 266 -21.22 12.98 10.51
N GLU A 267 -22.13 13.91 10.85
CA GLU A 267 -22.38 15.11 10.07
C GLU A 267 -21.13 15.99 9.93
N GLU A 268 -20.38 16.16 11.02
CA GLU A 268 -19.16 16.97 11.04
C GLU A 268 -18.04 16.35 10.18
N TRP A 269 -17.79 15.05 10.35
CA TRP A 269 -16.78 14.33 9.56
C TRP A 269 -17.08 14.36 8.07
N MET A 270 -18.35 14.13 7.69
CA MET A 270 -18.78 14.20 6.30
C MET A 270 -18.67 15.63 5.74
N GLN A 271 -19.08 16.65 6.51
CA GLN A 271 -19.00 18.04 6.08
C GLN A 271 -17.56 18.47 5.76
N TYR A 272 -16.60 18.17 6.65
CA TYR A 272 -15.20 18.51 6.41
C TYR A 272 -14.60 17.74 5.24
N THR A 273 -14.95 16.46 5.10
CA THR A 273 -14.49 15.64 3.98
C THR A 273 -14.94 16.22 2.64
N LYS A 274 -16.22 16.56 2.53
CA LYS A 274 -16.79 17.21 1.34
C LYS A 274 -16.11 18.54 1.04
N SER A 275 -15.93 19.38 2.07
CA SER A 275 -15.29 20.68 1.94
C SER A 275 -13.83 20.56 1.48
N GLY A 276 -13.10 19.55 1.98
CA GLY A 276 -11.72 19.28 1.59
C GLY A 276 -11.62 18.83 0.14
N ILE A 277 -12.46 17.87 -0.28
CA ILE A 277 -12.49 17.39 -1.67
C ILE A 277 -12.83 18.55 -2.63
N GLU A 278 -13.85 19.35 -2.32
CA GLU A 278 -14.21 20.52 -3.12
C GLU A 278 -13.06 21.54 -3.19
N HIS A 279 -12.48 21.88 -2.04
CA HIS A 279 -11.40 22.86 -1.97
C HIS A 279 -10.18 22.42 -2.80
N TYR A 280 -9.71 21.19 -2.65
CA TYR A 280 -8.52 20.72 -3.36
C TYR A 280 -8.75 20.49 -4.86
N ASN A 281 -9.96 20.06 -5.25
CA ASN A 281 -10.32 20.01 -6.67
C ASN A 281 -10.21 21.39 -7.32
N ASN A 282 -10.69 22.43 -6.63
CA ASN A 282 -10.62 23.81 -7.11
C ASN A 282 -9.19 24.38 -7.05
N TYR A 283 -8.48 24.15 -5.95
CA TYR A 283 -7.16 24.72 -5.71
C TYR A 283 -6.11 24.17 -6.68
N PHE A 284 -6.11 22.86 -6.92
CA PHE A 284 -5.18 22.23 -7.86
C PHE A 284 -5.66 22.27 -9.31
N GLU A 285 -6.92 22.64 -9.56
CA GLU A 285 -7.58 22.52 -10.86
C GLU A 285 -7.50 21.10 -11.45
N ILE A 286 -7.42 20.11 -10.56
CA ILE A 286 -7.32 18.68 -10.88
C ILE A 286 -8.43 17.97 -10.12
N PRO A 287 -9.36 17.28 -10.81
CA PRO A 287 -10.38 16.49 -10.15
C PRO A 287 -9.77 15.40 -9.27
N TYR A 288 -10.42 15.11 -8.15
CA TYR A 288 -10.08 13.98 -7.29
C TYR A 288 -9.94 12.70 -8.13
N PRO A 289 -8.76 12.04 -8.12
CA PRO A 289 -8.43 11.05 -9.14
C PRO A 289 -9.00 9.65 -8.85
N PHE A 290 -9.52 9.41 -7.64
CA PHE A 290 -10.05 8.10 -7.26
C PHE A 290 -11.58 8.06 -7.36
N LYS A 291 -12.11 6.84 -7.52
CA LYS A 291 -13.54 6.61 -7.74
C LYS A 291 -14.39 6.68 -6.46
N LYS A 292 -13.76 6.67 -5.28
CA LYS A 292 -14.39 6.73 -3.96
C LYS A 292 -13.43 7.35 -2.93
N TYR A 293 -13.96 7.74 -1.77
CA TYR A 293 -13.20 8.17 -0.60
C TYR A 293 -13.62 7.40 0.65
#